data_AF-A0A2V7PXS9-F1
#
_entry.id   AF-A0A2V7PXS9-F1
#
_cell.length_a   1.000
_cell.length_b   1.000
_cell.length_c   1.000
_cell.angle_alpha   90.00
_cell.angle_beta   90.00
_cell.angle_gamma   90.00
#
_symmetry.space_group_name_H-M   'P 1'
#
loop_
_entity.id
_entity.type
_entity.pdbx_description
1 polymer ?
#
loop_
_entity_poly.entity_id
_entity_poly.type
_entity_poly.pdbx_seq_one_letter_code
_entity_poly.pdbx_strand_id
1 'polypeptide(L)' 'MSVTAILQKVPLFSQLAPVELERVAEITRERSYPRNSVILFEDDPGDALYVVATGQVKVVL' A
#
# COMPACT_ATOMS: atom_id res chain seq x y z
N MET A 1 -1.90 -14.37 -0.21
CA MET A 1 -3.12 -13.56 0.07
C MET A 1 -3.42 -12.76 -1.18
N SER A 2 -4.69 -12.50 -1.52
CA SER A 2 -5.02 -11.60 -2.63
C SER A 2 -4.84 -10.14 -2.21
N VAL A 3 -4.39 -9.28 -3.14
CA VAL A 3 -4.26 -7.83 -2.94
C VAL A 3 -5.57 -7.22 -2.43
N THR A 4 -6.72 -7.61 -2.99
CA THR A 4 -8.04 -7.14 -2.59
C THR A 4 -8.32 -7.37 -1.09
N ALA A 5 -7.88 -8.52 -0.55
CA ALA A 5 -8.06 -8.85 0.86
C ALA A 5 -7.18 -8.01 1.80
N ILE A 6 -6.06 -7.48 1.30
CA ILE A 6 -5.21 -6.53 2.04
C ILE A 6 -5.89 -5.15 2.01
N LEU A 7 -6.28 -4.69 0.82
CA LEU A 7 -6.92 -3.38 0.64
C LEU A 7 -8.23 -3.26 1.46
N GLN A 8 -9.01 -4.34 1.58
CA GLN A 8 -10.23 -4.37 2.39
C GLN A 8 -9.98 -4.07 3.89
N LYS A 9 -8.76 -4.32 4.39
CA LYS A 9 -8.39 -4.05 5.78
C LYS A 9 -7.90 -2.62 6.01
N VAL A 10 -7.66 -1.86 4.94
CA VAL A 10 -7.15 -0.49 5.02
C VAL A 10 -8.34 0.46 5.25
N PRO A 11 -8.37 1.24 6.36
CA PRO A 11 -9.50 2.12 6.65
C PRO A 11 -9.82 3.13 5.55
N LEU A 12 -8.80 3.56 4.80
CA LEU A 12 -8.93 4.47 3.65
C LEU A 12 -9.90 3.94 2.57
N PHE A 13 -10.01 2.61 2.42
CA PHE A 13 -10.83 1.96 1.41
C PHE A 13 -12.14 1.38 1.97
N SER A 14 -12.47 1.68 3.24
CA SER A 14 -13.63 1.10 3.93
C SER A 14 -14.99 1.42 3.29
N GLN A 15 -15.08 2.49 2.51
CA GLN A 15 -16.30 2.93 1.83
C GLN A 15 -16.41 2.43 0.39
N LEU A 16 -15.38 1.75 -0.14
CA LEU A 16 -15.41 1.24 -1.51
C LEU A 16 -16.25 -0.03 -1.61
N ALA A 17 -17.10 -0.10 -2.62
CA ALA A 17 -17.80 -1.33 -2.98
C ALA A 17 -16.79 -2.40 -3.46
N PRO A 18 -17.13 -3.70 -3.41
CA PRO A 18 -16.22 -4.77 -3.85
C PRO A 18 -15.65 -4.57 -5.26
N VAL A 19 -16.48 -4.13 -6.20
CA VAL A 19 -16.08 -3.83 -7.59
C VAL A 19 -15.14 -2.62 -7.70
N GLU A 20 -15.25 -1.65 -6.80
CA GLU A 20 -14.32 -0.51 -6.74
C GLU A 20 -12.98 -0.94 -6.16
N LEU A 21 -13.02 -1.79 -5.14
CA LEU A 21 -11.82 -2.34 -4.53
C LEU A 21 -11.03 -3.23 -5.49
N GLU A 22 -11.72 -3.99 -6.35
CA GLU A 22 -11.10 -4.77 -7.43
C GLU A 22 -10.36 -3.86 -8.42
N ARG A 23 -10.97 -2.73 -8.84
CA ARG A 23 -10.30 -1.75 -9.71
C ARG A 23 -9.04 -1.16 -9.07
N VAL A 24 -9.05 -0.92 -7.76
CA VAL A 24 -7.84 -0.48 -7.04
C VAL A 24 -6.80 -1.60 -6.98
N ALA A 25 -7.23 -2.85 -6.77
CA ALA A 25 -6.33 -4.01 -6.75
C ALA A 25 -5.63 -4.21 -8.10
N GLU A 26 -6.32 -3.98 -9.22
CA GLU A 26 -5.76 -4.09 -10.58
C GLU A 26 -4.62 -3.10 -10.86
N ILE A 27 -4.69 -1.88 -10.32
CA ILE A 27 -3.64 -0.87 -10.47
C ILE A 27 -2.56 -0.95 -9.39
N THR A 28 -2.76 -1.78 -8.36
CA THR A 28 -1.81 -1.96 -7.26
C THR A 28 -0.69 -2.90 -7.68
N ARG A 29 0.56 -2.55 -7.31
CA ARG A 29 1.74 -3.39 -7.55
C ARG A 29 2.36 -3.84 -6.25
N GLU A 30 2.61 -5.13 -6.11
CA GLU A 30 3.36 -5.67 -4.97
C GLU A 30 4.84 -5.28 -5.07
N ARG A 31 5.41 -4.82 -3.95
CA ARG A 31 6.83 -4.54 -3.81
C ARG A 31 7.34 -5.11 -2.50
N SER A 32 8.52 -5.73 -2.55
CA SER A 32 9.17 -6.33 -1.39
C SER A 32 10.47 -5.58 -1.09
N TYR A 33 10.67 -5.24 0.17
CA TYR A 33 11.84 -4.50 0.65
C TYR A 33 12.55 -5.31 1.75
N PRO A 34 13.87 -5.54 1.65
CA PRO A 34 14.61 -6.15 2.74
C PRO A 34 14.69 -5.22 3.97
N ARG A 35 15.01 -5.79 5.14
CA ARG A 35 15.22 -5.01 6.38
C ARG A 35 16.25 -3.90 6.12
N ASN A 36 16.00 -2.72 6.71
CA ASN A 36 16.81 -1.50 6.57
C ASN A 36 16.80 -0.85 5.18
N SER A 37 15.87 -1.21 4.30
CA SER A 37 15.67 -0.48 3.05
C SER A 37 14.94 0.84 3.29
N VAL A 38 15.31 1.86 2.52
CA VAL A 38 14.52 3.08 2.40
C VAL A 38 13.45 2.86 1.33
N ILE A 39 12.20 3.23 1.65
CA ILE A 39 11.06 3.07 0.73
C ILE A 39 10.86 4.33 -0.11
N LEU A 40 10.90 5.50 0.52
CA LEU A 40 10.78 6.83 -0.09
C LEU A 40 11.48 7.88 0.78
N PHE A 41 11.82 9.02 0.18
CA PHE A 41 12.35 10.22 0.83
C PHE A 41 11.31 11.36 0.79
N GLU A 42 11.45 12.37 1.66
CA GLU A 42 10.54 13.55 1.68
C GLU A 42 10.53 14.31 0.35
N ASP A 43 11.69 14.38 -0.31
CA ASP A 43 11.85 15.07 -1.60
C ASP A 43 11.39 14.23 -2.81
N ASP A 44 10.97 12.98 -2.60
CA ASP A 44 10.44 12.16 -3.69
C ASP A 44 9.09 12.72 -4.17
N PRO A 45 8.80 12.64 -5.49
CA PRO A 45 7.48 12.98 -6.01
C PRO A 45 6.38 12.23 -5.24
N GLY A 46 5.42 12.98 -4.71
CA GLY A 46 4.26 12.44 -3.99
C GLY A 46 3.21 11.83 -4.92
N ASP A 47 3.62 10.92 -5.81
CA ASP A 47 2.76 10.31 -6.83
C ASP A 47 2.32 8.87 -6.50
N ALA A 48 2.74 8.34 -5.35
CA ALA A 48 2.46 6.96 -4.95
C ALA A 48 1.86 6.85 -3.53
N LEU A 49 0.91 5.92 -3.39
CA LEU A 49 0.38 5.46 -2.11
C LEU A 49 0.94 4.06 -1.81
N TYR A 50 1.45 3.87 -0.60
CA TYR A 50 1.95 2.58 -0.13
C TYR A 50 1.04 2.00 0.96
N VAL A 51 0.75 0.70 0.86
CA VAL A 51 0.05 -0.08 1.88
C VAL A 51 1.00 -1.16 2.39
N VAL A 52 1.22 -1.23 3.70
CA VAL A 52 2.04 -2.27 4.31
C VAL A 52 1.24 -3.56 4.40
N ALA A 53 1.46 -4.46 3.44
CA ALA A 53 0.81 -5.78 3.41
C ALA A 53 1.28 -6.68 4.58
N THR A 54 2.59 -6.70 4.83
CA THR A 54 3.23 -7.48 5.89
C THR A 54 4.47 -6.75 6.41
N GLY A 55 4.84 -7.01 7.67
CA GLY A 55 6.00 -6.39 8.31
C GLY A 55 5.69 -5.05 8.99
N GLN A 56 6.74 -4.28 9.26
CA GLN A 56 6.66 -2.99 9.93
C GLN A 56 7.61 -2.01 9.26
N VAL A 57 7.18 -0.75 9.18
CA VAL A 57 7.98 0.35 8.64
C VAL A 57 8.17 1.39 9.73
N LYS A 58 9.30 2.10 9.69
CA LYS A 58 9.58 3.22 10.58
C LYS A 58 9.53 4.49 9.74
N VAL A 59 8.65 5.41 10.11
CA VAL A 59 8.62 6.76 9.54
C VAL A 59 9.55 7.63 10.38
N VAL A 60 10.49 8.29 9.71
CA VAL A 60 11.43 9.25 10.31
C VAL A 60 11.39 10.52 9.48
N LEU A 61 11.37 11.67 10.17
CA LEU A 61 11.57 12.99 9.60
C LEU A 61 13.05 13.37 9.76
#